data_AF-A0ABD0QB34-F1
#
_entry.id   AF-A0ABD0QB34-F1
#
_cell.length_a   1.000
_cell.length_b   1.000
_cell.length_c   1.000
_cell.angle_alpha   90.00
_cell.angle_beta   90.00
_cell.angle_gamma   90.00
#
_symmetry.space_group_name_H-M   'P 1'
#
loop_
_entity.id
_entity.type
_entity.pdbx_description
1 polymer ?
#
loop_
_entity_poly.entity_id
_entity_poly.type
_entity_poly.pdbx_seq_one_letter_code
_entity_poly.pdbx_strand_id
1 'polypeptide(L)' 'MKTGHIQDYQITSSSVFQTLNMDMFSWEPAKARLDKQGKVNAWTSAHNDQSQWLQ' A
#
# COMPACT_ATOMS: atom_id res chain seq x y z
N MET A 1 2.24 -12.44 4.68
CA MET A 1 2.12 -10.98 4.83
C MET A 1 3.13 -10.39 5.82
N LYS A 2 3.14 -10.79 7.10
CA LYS A 2 4.07 -10.26 8.12
C LYS A 2 5.54 -10.61 7.88
N THR A 3 5.82 -11.87 7.55
CA THR A 3 7.18 -12.46 7.54
C THR A 3 8.00 -12.19 6.29
N GLY A 4 7.48 -11.45 5.30
CA GLY A 4 8.18 -11.18 4.03
C GLY A 4 8.22 -12.35 3.04
N HIS A 5 7.59 -13.49 3.33
CA HIS A 5 7.56 -14.64 2.40
C HIS A 5 6.89 -14.30 1.05
N ILE A 6 5.79 -13.54 1.10
CA ILE A 6 5.19 -12.91 -0.08
C ILE A 6 6.06 -11.69 -0.43
N GLN A 7 6.58 -11.66 -1.66
CA GLN A 7 7.45 -10.61 -2.18
C GLN A 7 6.64 -9.35 -2.51
N ASP A 8 7.28 -8.18 -2.53
CA ASP A 8 6.59 -6.90 -2.73
C ASP A 8 5.88 -6.83 -4.09
N TYR A 9 6.48 -7.39 -5.15
CA TYR A 9 5.87 -7.42 -6.50
C TYR A 9 4.64 -8.33 -6.60
N GLN A 10 4.41 -9.19 -5.61
CA GLN A 10 3.24 -10.07 -5.56
C GLN A 10 2.02 -9.36 -4.95
N ILE A 11 2.19 -8.16 -4.39
CA ILE A 11 1.10 -7.37 -3.80
C ILE A 11 0.80 -6.21 -4.74
N THR A 12 -0.42 -6.17 -5.26
CA THR A 12 -0.87 -5.22 -6.28
C THR A 12 -2.17 -4.55 -5.85
N SER A 13 -2.47 -3.39 -6.39
CA SER A 13 -3.71 -2.65 -6.08
C SER A 13 -4.24 -1.91 -7.30
N SER A 14 -5.50 -1.50 -7.23
CA SER A 14 -6.16 -0.68 -8.25
C SER A 14 -5.52 0.71 -8.40
N SER A 15 -5.13 1.33 -7.28
CA SER A 15 -4.57 2.67 -7.22
C SER A 15 -3.72 2.86 -5.95
N VAL A 16 -3.03 4.01 -5.86
CA VAL A 16 -2.18 4.37 -4.73
C VAL A 16 -2.35 5.86 -4.41
N PHE A 17 -2.58 6.17 -3.14
CA PHE A 17 -2.54 7.56 -2.66
C PHE A 17 -1.11 8.02 -2.40
N GLN A 18 -0.79 9.23 -2.86
CA GLN A 18 0.48 9.89 -2.55
C GLN A 18 0.21 11.13 -1.72
N THR A 19 0.79 11.17 -0.52
CA THR A 19 0.70 12.37 0.31
C THR A 19 1.58 13.47 -0.31
N LEU A 20 0.97 14.61 -0.64
CA LEU A 20 1.63 15.77 -1.25
C LEU A 20 2.38 15.46 -2.56
N ASN A 21 1.96 14.42 -3.31
CA ASN A 21 2.62 13.97 -4.53
C ASN A 21 4.12 13.65 -4.34
N MET A 22 4.50 13.20 -3.14
CA MET A 22 5.88 12.78 -2.82
C MET A 22 5.98 11.25 -2.77
N ASP A 23 6.88 10.67 -3.56
CA ASP A 23 7.09 9.21 -3.59
C ASP A 23 7.43 8.61 -2.23
N MET A 24 8.23 9.31 -1.42
CA MET A 24 8.57 8.88 -0.05
C MET A 24 7.34 8.71 0.84
N PHE A 25 6.26 9.45 0.55
CA PHE A 25 4.98 9.37 1.25
C PHE A 25 3.86 8.73 0.41
N SER A 26 4.24 7.84 -0.51
CA SER A 26 3.33 6.99 -1.29
C SER A 26 2.83 5.80 -0.46
N TRP A 27 1.52 5.55 -0.42
CA TRP A 27 0.90 4.47 0.33
C TRP A 27 0.77 3.19 -0.52
N GLU A 28 1.90 2.67 -0.98
CA GLU A 28 1.98 1.57 -1.96
C GLU A 28 1.45 0.21 -1.44
N PRO A 29 0.97 -0.68 -2.33
CA PRO A 29 0.47 -2.02 -1.95
C PRO A 29 1.49 -2.86 -1.18
N ALA A 30 2.79 -2.76 -1.50
CA ALA A 30 3.87 -3.43 -0.78
C ALA A 30 3.94 -3.08 0.73
N LYS A 31 3.32 -1.97 1.14
CA LYS A 31 3.22 -1.55 2.53
C LYS A 31 2.04 -2.18 3.27
N ALA A 32 1.11 -2.86 2.59
CA ALA A 32 -0.04 -3.55 3.17
C ALA A 32 0.35 -4.85 3.90
N ARG A 33 1.24 -4.76 4.88
CA ARG A 33 1.77 -5.90 5.63
C ARG A 33 1.35 -5.81 7.09
N LEU A 34 0.95 -6.97 7.63
CA LEU A 34 0.63 -7.09 9.06
C LEU A 34 1.82 -6.66 9.92
N ASP A 35 1.56 -5.87 10.95
CA ASP A 35 2.55 -5.37 11.91
C ASP A 35 3.68 -4.53 11.29
N LYS A 36 3.41 -3.86 10.16
CA LYS A 36 4.33 -2.87 9.61
C LYS A 36 4.23 -1.57 10.41
N GLN A 37 5.36 -1.07 10.89
CA GLN A 37 5.45 0.20 11.63
C GLN A 37 6.15 1.28 10.79
N GLY A 38 5.92 2.55 11.13
CA GLY A 38 6.49 3.71 10.44
C GLY A 38 5.44 4.76 10.07
N LYS A 39 5.87 5.88 9.47
CA LYS A 39 4.98 6.98 9.07
C LYS A 39 4.01 6.61 7.95
N VAL A 40 4.47 5.80 7.00
CA VAL A 40 3.65 5.21 5.93
C VAL A 40 3.84 3.71 6.00
N ASN A 41 2.85 3.03 6.56
CA ASN A 41 2.96 1.65 7.00
C ASN A 41 1.80 0.76 6.54
N ALA A 42 0.97 1.28 5.63
CA ALA A 42 -0.14 0.57 5.02
C ALA A 42 -0.27 0.99 3.55
N TRP A 43 -1.23 0.37 2.87
CA TRP A 43 -1.71 0.82 1.57
C TRP A 43 -2.98 1.65 1.76
N THR A 44 -3.18 2.65 0.90
CA THR A 44 -4.49 3.27 0.72
C THR A 44 -4.69 3.63 -0.76
N SER A 45 -5.92 3.48 -1.23
CA SER A 45 -6.33 3.83 -2.58
C SER A 45 -6.31 5.34 -2.81
N ALA A 46 -6.14 5.75 -4.06
CA ALA A 46 -6.17 7.16 -4.46
C ALA A 46 -7.56 7.80 -4.28
N HIS A 47 -8.62 6.99 -4.40
CA HIS A 47 -10.01 7.40 -4.23
C HIS A 47 -10.70 6.49 -3.20
N ASN A 48 -11.72 7.01 -2.52
CA ASN A 48 -12.54 6.23 -1.59
C ASN A 48 -13.89 5.89 -2.23
N ASP A 49 -13.90 4.83 -3.02
CA ASP A 49 -15.08 4.30 -3.71
C ASP A 49 -15.07 2.76 -3.70
N GLN A 50 -16.15 2.15 -4.19
CA GLN A 50 -16.36 0.70 -4.15
C GLN A 50 -15.60 -0.07 -5.24
N SER A 51 -14.86 0.61 -6.12
CA SER A 51 -14.11 -0.03 -7.22
C SER A 51 -12.65 -0.33 -6.87
N GLN A 52 -12.19 0.10 -5.70
CA GLN A 52 -10.81 -0.07 -5.28
C GLN A 52 -10.54 -1.48 -4.72
N TRP A 53 -9.36 -2.02 -5.02
CA TRP A 53 -8.97 -3.37 -4.59
C TRP A 53 -7.47 -3.47 -4.28
N LEU A 54 -7.13 -4.48 -3.48
CA LEU A 54 -5.77 -4.91 -3.11
C LEU A 54 -5.72 -6.44 -3.29
N GLN A 55 -4.71 -6.95 -3.99
CA GLN A 55 -4.53 -8.37 -4.31
C GLN A 55 -3.10 -8.81 -4.03
#